data_AF-A0A5D0J1X6-F1
#
_entry.id   AF-A0A5D0J1X6-F1
#
_cell.length_a   1.000
_cell.length_b   1.000
_cell.length_c   1.000
_cell.angle_alpha   90.00
_cell.angle_beta   90.00
_cell.angle_gamma   90.00
#
_symmetry.space_group_name_H-M   'P 1'
#
loop_
_entity.id
_entity.type
_entity.pdbx_description
1 polymer ?
#
loop_
_entity_poly.entity_id
_entity_poly.type
_entity_poly.pdbx_seq_one_letter_code
_entity_poly.pdbx_strand_id
1 'polypeptide(L)'
;GTPINILENIALGVDMFDCVMPTRNARNGMLFTAHGTINIKNKKWEDDFSPIDEMGITFVDTEYSKAYLRHLFSVNELLGKQIATIHNLGFYLWLVR
;
A
#
# COMPACT_ATOMS: atom_id res chain seq x y z
N GLY A 1 -5.65 -9.52 8.58
CA GLY A 1 -6.74 -9.80 7.62
C GLY A 1 -6.80 -8.69 6.60
N THR A 2 -7.95 -8.50 5.95
CA THR A 2 -8.21 -7.26 5.18
C THR A 2 -8.36 -6.08 6.15
N PRO A 3 -8.20 -4.82 5.68
CA PRO A 3 -8.44 -3.64 6.50
C PRO A 3 -9.81 -3.63 7.18
N ILE A 4 -10.87 -4.01 6.46
CA ILE A 4 -12.24 -4.08 7.00
C ILE A 4 -12.34 -5.11 8.12
N ASN A 5 -11.74 -6.31 7.96
CA ASN A 5 -11.80 -7.32 9.01
C ASN A 5 -11.05 -6.90 10.27
N ILE A 6 -9.97 -6.12 10.15
CA ILE A 6 -9.26 -5.60 11.32
C ILE A 6 -10.20 -4.68 12.12
N LEU A 7 -10.86 -3.73 11.44
CA LEU A 7 -11.80 -2.81 12.10
C LEU A 7 -13.00 -3.53 12.73
N GLU A 8 -13.57 -4.51 12.04
CA GLU A 8 -14.67 -5.33 12.55
C GLU A 8 -14.26 -6.09 13.82
N ASN A 9 -13.07 -6.69 13.84
CA ASN A 9 -12.61 -7.45 15.00
C ASN A 9 -12.18 -6.56 16.18
N ILE A 10 -11.68 -5.34 15.91
CA ILE A 10 -11.46 -4.33 16.96
C ILE A 10 -12.79 -4.00 17.64
N ALA A 11 -13.88 -3.82 16.87
CA ALA A 11 -15.22 -3.59 17.42
C ALA A 11 -15.75 -4.77 18.23
N LEU A 12 -15.22 -5.98 18.01
CA LEU A 12 -15.52 -7.20 18.77
C LEU A 12 -14.56 -7.44 19.96
N GLY A 13 -13.63 -6.50 20.22
CA GLY A 13 -12.72 -6.56 21.38
C GLY A 13 -11.44 -7.36 21.14
N VAL A 14 -11.08 -7.65 19.89
CA VAL A 14 -9.78 -8.26 19.56
C VAL A 14 -8.70 -7.18 19.54
N ASP A 15 -7.57 -7.45 20.18
CA ASP A 15 -6.48 -6.51 20.45
C ASP A 15 -5.18 -6.80 19.66
N MET A 16 -5.01 -8.03 19.17
CA MET A 16 -3.82 -8.44 18.41
C MET A 16 -4.17 -9.07 17.06
N PHE A 17 -3.40 -8.71 16.03
CA PHE A 17 -3.56 -9.21 14.66
C PHE A 17 -2.21 -9.52 14.02
N ASP A 18 -2.14 -10.64 13.29
CA ASP A 18 -1.04 -10.95 12.36
C ASP A 18 -1.60 -11.25 10.96
N CYS A 19 -0.88 -10.84 9.92
CA CYS A 19 -1.24 -11.18 8.55
C CYS A 19 -0.09 -10.93 7.56
N VAL A 20 0.10 -11.89 6.65
CA VAL A 20 1.01 -11.72 5.50
C VAL A 20 0.42 -10.84 4.39
N MET A 21 -0.88 -10.53 4.42
CA MET A 21 -1.60 -9.81 3.37
C MET A 21 -0.95 -8.47 2.96
N PRO A 22 -0.59 -7.54 3.86
CA PRO A 22 0.00 -6.25 3.47
C PRO A 22 1.25 -6.42 2.61
N THR A 23 2.17 -7.30 3.01
CA THR A 23 3.42 -7.51 2.27
C THR A 23 3.24 -8.38 1.02
N ARG A 24 2.36 -9.40 1.06
CA ARG A 24 2.08 -10.25 -0.10
C ARG A 24 1.41 -9.45 -1.23
N ASN A 25 0.45 -8.59 -0.90
CA ASN A 25 -0.27 -7.79 -1.88
C ASN A 25 0.61 -6.65 -2.42
N ALA A 26 1.42 -6.03 -1.56
CA ALA A 26 2.41 -5.04 -1.98
C ALA A 26 3.33 -5.58 -3.08
N ARG A 27 3.93 -6.77 -2.86
CA ARG A 27 4.82 -7.41 -3.86
C ARG A 27 4.13 -7.75 -5.18
N ASN A 28 2.81 -7.86 -5.17
CA ASN A 28 1.99 -8.09 -6.36
C ASN A 28 1.47 -6.80 -7.00
N GLY A 29 1.75 -5.63 -6.43
CA GLY A 29 1.37 -4.32 -6.95
C GLY A 29 0.02 -3.80 -6.46
N MET A 30 -0.54 -4.39 -5.40
CA MET A 30 -1.77 -3.90 -4.76
C MET A 30 -1.42 -3.13 -3.49
N LEU A 31 -1.76 -1.85 -3.51
CA LEU A 31 -1.55 -0.88 -2.43
C LEU A 31 -2.87 -0.59 -1.70
N PHE A 32 -2.81 -0.37 -0.38
CA PHE A 32 -3.96 -0.04 0.44
C PHE A 32 -3.94 1.44 0.82
N THR A 33 -5.05 2.15 0.58
CA THR A 33 -5.22 3.58 0.88
C THR A 33 -6.53 3.81 1.62
N ALA A 34 -6.72 4.99 2.21
CA ALA A 34 -7.97 5.37 2.86
C ALA A 34 -9.18 5.37 1.89
N HIS A 35 -8.92 5.54 0.59
CA HIS A 35 -9.94 5.61 -0.47
C HIS A 35 -10.11 4.27 -1.22
N GLY A 36 -9.57 3.18 -0.68
CA GLY A 36 -9.67 1.85 -1.27
C GLY A 36 -8.31 1.31 -1.71
N THR A 37 -8.31 0.41 -2.71
CA THR A 37 -7.08 -0.24 -3.17
C THR A 37 -6.63 0.28 -4.53
N ILE A 38 -5.32 0.44 -4.68
CA ILE A 38 -4.67 0.84 -5.92
C ILE A 38 -3.92 -0.37 -6.47
N ASN A 39 -4.22 -0.78 -7.71
CA ASN A 39 -3.36 -1.69 -8.46
C ASN A 39 -2.39 -0.87 -9.30
N ILE A 40 -1.14 -0.75 -8.86
CA ILE A 40 -0.14 0.14 -9.45
C ILE A 40 0.34 -0.33 -10.82
N LYS A 41 0.10 -1.60 -11.18
CA LYS A 41 0.44 -2.14 -12.50
C LYS A 41 -0.50 -1.65 -13.61
N ASN A 42 -1.63 -1.04 -13.27
CA ASN A 42 -2.58 -0.55 -14.26
C ASN A 42 -1.97 0.54 -15.15
N LYS A 43 -2.28 0.49 -16.45
CA LYS A 43 -1.77 1.45 -17.45
C LYS A 43 -2.15 2.90 -17.14
N LYS A 44 -3.29 3.15 -16.48
CA LYS A 44 -3.73 4.51 -16.10
C LYS A 44 -2.72 5.28 -15.22
N TRP A 45 -1.79 4.58 -14.56
CA TRP A 45 -0.77 5.18 -13.70
C TRP A 45 0.53 5.48 -14.44
N GLU A 46 0.64 5.20 -15.74
CA GLU A 46 1.88 5.33 -16.51
C GLU A 46 2.44 6.76 -16.53
N ASP A 47 1.55 7.75 -16.67
CA ASP A 47 1.91 9.18 -16.73
C ASP A 47 1.36 9.95 -15.52
N ASP A 48 1.07 9.26 -14.42
CA ASP A 48 0.58 9.88 -13.19
C ASP A 48 1.74 10.22 -12.25
N PHE A 49 2.14 11.49 -12.27
CA PHE A 49 3.23 12.02 -11.43
C PHE A 49 2.78 12.45 -10.03
N SER A 50 1.53 12.20 -9.64
CA SER A 50 1.07 12.42 -8.27
C SER A 50 1.77 11.46 -7.29
N PRO A 51 1.85 11.81 -6.00
CA PRO A 51 2.34 10.91 -4.95
C PRO A 51 1.59 9.58 -4.94
N ILE A 52 2.22 8.54 -4.40
CA ILE A 52 1.58 7.22 -4.23
C ILE A 52 0.31 7.35 -3.39
N ASP A 53 0.40 8.08 -2.29
CA ASP A 53 -0.72 8.42 -1.42
C ASP A 53 -0.55 9.85 -0.88
N GLU A 54 -1.58 10.67 -1.00
CA GLU A 54 -1.58 12.06 -0.53
C GLU A 54 -1.58 12.16 1.00
N MET A 55 -1.95 11.08 1.70
CA MET A 55 -2.00 11.05 3.15
C MET A 55 -0.61 11.09 3.81
N GLY A 56 0.45 10.71 3.08
CA GLY A 56 1.83 10.88 3.53
C GLY A 56 2.18 10.13 4.84
N ILE A 57 1.60 8.96 5.06
CA ILE A 57 1.80 8.19 6.31
C ILE A 57 3.25 7.74 6.48
N THR A 58 3.90 7.42 5.36
CA THR A 58 5.30 7.02 5.29
C THR A 58 6.04 7.89 4.29
N PHE A 59 7.36 7.98 4.42
CA PHE A 59 8.18 8.79 3.51
C PHE A 59 8.02 8.35 2.05
N VAL A 60 7.79 7.05 1.78
CA VAL A 60 7.65 6.55 0.41
C VAL A 60 6.42 7.11 -0.30
N ASP A 61 5.41 7.55 0.45
CA ASP A 61 4.13 7.99 -0.13
C ASP A 61 4.29 9.28 -0.93
N THR A 62 5.19 10.17 -0.48
CA THR A 62 5.43 11.49 -1.07
C THR A 62 6.73 11.58 -1.86
N GLU A 63 7.74 10.75 -1.54
CA GLU A 63 9.04 10.77 -2.23
C GLU A 63 8.99 10.14 -3.63
N TYR A 64 8.00 9.28 -3.90
CA TYR A 64 7.87 8.58 -5.17
C TYR A 64 6.51 8.86 -5.81
N SER A 65 6.50 8.95 -7.14
CA SER A 65 5.26 9.08 -7.91
C SER A 65 4.65 7.73 -8.27
N LYS A 66 3.35 7.72 -8.57
CA LYS A 66 2.66 6.52 -9.08
C LYS A 66 3.28 6.01 -10.39
N ALA A 67 3.64 6.92 -11.30
CA ALA A 67 4.32 6.62 -12.56
C ALA A 67 5.65 5.90 -12.33
N TYR A 68 6.48 6.42 -11.40
CA TYR A 68 7.75 5.81 -11.08
C TYR A 68 7.57 4.41 -10.47
N LEU A 69 6.66 4.27 -9.51
CA LEU A 69 6.39 2.98 -8.90
C LEU A 69 5.87 1.96 -9.93
N ARG A 70 4.94 2.34 -10.81
CA ARG A 70 4.48 1.48 -11.92
C ARG A 70 5.65 1.07 -12.80
N HIS A 71 6.53 2.00 -13.18
CA HIS A 71 7.70 1.71 -13.99
C HIS A 71 8.56 0.61 -13.36
N LEU A 72 8.87 0.72 -12.06
CA LEU A 72 9.63 -0.31 -11.32
C LEU A 72 8.94 -1.69 -11.37
N PHE A 73 7.61 -1.73 -11.23
CA PHE A 73 6.86 -2.98 -11.39
C PHE A 73 6.89 -3.52 -12.83
N SER A 74 6.90 -2.65 -13.84
CA SER A 74 6.98 -3.04 -15.24
C SER A 74 8.34 -3.65 -15.61
N VAL A 75 9.43 -3.14 -15.02
CA VAL A 75 10.79 -3.66 -15.24
C VAL A 75 11.17 -4.78 -14.26
N ASN A 76 10.23 -5.24 -13.42
CA ASN A 76 10.44 -6.27 -12.39
C ASN A 76 11.56 -5.99 -11.39
N GLU A 77 11.77 -4.72 -11.07
CA GLU A 77 12.81 -4.28 -10.15
C GLU A 77 12.34 -4.45 -8.68
N LEU A 78 13.28 -4.75 -7.77
CA LEU A 78 13.00 -5.10 -6.37
C LEU A 78 12.60 -3.90 -5.49
N LEU A 79 13.17 -2.72 -5.72
CA LEU A 79 12.80 -1.47 -5.05
C LEU A 79 11.31 -1.19 -5.17
N GLY A 80 10.67 -1.47 -6.32
CA GLY A 80 9.22 -1.30 -6.47
C GLY A 80 8.42 -2.13 -5.46
N LYS A 81 8.88 -3.35 -5.17
CA LYS A 81 8.28 -4.22 -4.16
C LYS A 81 8.58 -3.74 -2.74
N GLN A 82 9.76 -3.19 -2.50
CA GLN A 82 10.15 -2.61 -1.19
C GLN A 82 9.29 -1.38 -0.87
N ILE A 83 9.20 -0.43 -1.79
CA ILE A 83 8.37 0.78 -1.69
C ILE A 83 6.91 0.40 -1.39
N ALA A 84 6.32 -0.47 -2.20
CA ALA A 84 4.95 -0.93 -2.01
C ALA A 84 4.73 -1.59 -0.63
N THR A 85 5.75 -2.30 -0.13
CA THR A 85 5.68 -2.99 1.17
C THR A 85 5.73 -1.99 2.32
N ILE A 86 6.60 -0.98 2.25
CA ILE A 86 6.69 0.08 3.26
C ILE A 86 5.37 0.84 3.33
N HIS A 87 4.82 1.25 2.17
CA HIS A 87 3.51 1.91 2.08
C HIS A 87 2.40 1.08 2.75
N ASN A 88 2.24 -0.19 2.37
CA ASN A 88 1.17 -1.04 2.92
C ASN A 88 1.31 -1.30 4.43
N LEU A 89 2.54 -1.46 4.93
CA LEU A 89 2.77 -1.62 6.37
C LEU A 89 2.46 -0.32 7.11
N GLY A 90 2.88 0.82 6.56
CA GLY A 90 2.53 2.15 7.06
C GLY A 90 1.01 2.35 7.15
N PHE A 91 0.30 2.00 6.08
CA PHE A 91 -1.16 2.06 6.06
C PHE A 91 -1.80 1.20 7.16
N TYR A 92 -1.35 -0.04 7.34
CA TYR A 92 -1.89 -0.92 8.39
C TYR A 92 -1.63 -0.37 9.80
N LEU A 93 -0.45 0.20 10.04
CA LEU A 93 -0.12 0.83 11.32
C LEU A 93 -0.94 2.09 11.58
N TRP A 94 -1.21 2.89 10.54
CA TRP A 94 -2.09 4.04 10.64
C TRP A 94 -3.55 3.63 10.90
N LEU A 95 -4.02 2.56 10.26
CA LEU A 95 -5.40 2.07 10.38
C LEU A 95 -5.78 1.66 11.82
N VAL A 96 -4.82 1.13 12.58
CA VAL A 96 -5.03 0.60 13.94
C VAL A 96 -4.65 1.59 15.05
N ARG A 97 -4.18 2.79 14.69
CA ARG A 97 -3.89 3.87 15.64
C ARG A 97 -5.15 4.61 16.05
#